data_AF-A0A9P0GS53-F1
#
_entry.id   AF-A0A9P0GS53-F1
#
_cell.length_a   1.000
_cell.length_b   1.000
_cell.length_c   1.000
_cell.angle_alpha   90.00
_cell.angle_beta   90.00
_cell.angle_gamma   90.00
#
_symmetry.space_group_name_H-M   'P 1'
#
loop_
_entity.id
_entity.type
_entity.pdbx_description
1 polymer ?
#
loop_
_entity_poly.entity_id
_entity_poly.type
_entity_poly.pdbx_seq_one_letter_code
_entity_poly.pdbx_strand_id
1 'polypeptide(L)'
;MSKPTTIKDAIKRWEEKHPGESISEATDVGFQFQWPPIEKMDNSLSALTKCRKLSLSTNMIEKISGISALKNLKILSLGRNYIKSFSGLEGVADTLEELWISYNVIEKVKGVGVLKKLKVLYIGNNMIKEWGIIYFNMHMLFRNTLYLDKYCSNLESLLLAAFHICNPHCTSIVFVIIVLPIVICT
;
A
#
# COMPACT_ATOMS: atom_id res chain seq x y z
N MET A 1 2.49 -30.92 3.16
CA MET A 1 2.48 -29.45 3.34
C MET A 1 1.07 -29.05 3.76
N SER A 2 0.93 -28.24 4.81
CA SER A 2 -0.38 -27.74 5.28
C SER A 2 -1.00 -26.81 4.24
N LYS A 3 -2.32 -26.88 4.03
CA LYS A 3 -3.04 -25.96 3.14
C LYS A 3 -2.87 -24.51 3.65
N PRO A 4 -2.73 -23.52 2.75
CA PRO A 4 -2.66 -22.11 3.14
C PRO A 4 -3.96 -21.68 3.84
N THR A 5 -3.86 -20.69 4.74
CA THR A 5 -5.02 -20.16 5.46
C THR A 5 -5.92 -19.42 4.47
N THR A 6 -7.20 -19.78 4.43
CA THR A 6 -8.18 -19.04 3.61
C THR A 6 -8.64 -17.78 4.35
N ILE A 7 -9.20 -16.82 3.63
CA ILE A 7 -9.79 -15.62 4.28
C ILE A 7 -10.90 -16.01 5.26
N LYS A 8 -11.68 -17.06 4.97
CA LYS A 8 -12.71 -17.58 5.89
C LYS A 8 -12.11 -18.08 7.20
N ASP A 9 -10.99 -18.81 7.11
CA ASP A 9 -10.27 -19.27 8.30
C ASP A 9 -9.69 -18.09 9.10
N ALA A 10 -9.18 -17.07 8.41
CA ALA A 10 -8.67 -15.86 9.03
C ALA A 10 -9.78 -15.05 9.73
N ILE A 11 -10.97 -14.94 9.12
CA ILE A 11 -12.16 -14.34 9.72
C ILE A 11 -12.55 -15.10 10.98
N LYS A 12 -12.66 -16.43 10.91
CA LYS A 12 -13.03 -17.25 12.06
C LYS A 12 -12.05 -17.06 13.23
N ARG A 13 -10.74 -17.07 12.95
CA ARG A 13 -9.71 -16.80 13.97
C ARG A 13 -9.78 -15.39 14.53
N TRP A 14 -10.19 -14.42 13.74
CA TRP A 14 -10.38 -13.05 14.20
C TRP A 14 -11.58 -12.96 15.15
N GLU A 15 -12.70 -13.61 14.81
CA GLU A 15 -13.90 -13.70 15.64
C GLU A 15 -13.62 -14.44 16.97
N GLU A 16 -12.84 -15.52 16.93
CA GLU A 16 -12.39 -16.24 18.13
C GLU A 16 -11.57 -15.35 19.09
N LYS A 17 -10.83 -14.36 18.55
CA LYS A 17 -10.06 -13.40 19.34
C LYS A 17 -10.88 -12.21 19.84
N HIS A 18 -12.04 -11.95 19.25
CA HIS A 18 -12.93 -10.83 19.58
C HIS A 18 -14.33 -11.37 19.95
N PRO A 19 -14.47 -12.06 21.09
CA PRO A 19 -15.75 -12.61 21.49
C PRO A 19 -16.77 -11.49 21.68
N GLY A 20 -17.88 -11.56 20.94
CA GLY A 20 -18.98 -10.60 21.00
C GLY A 20 -18.96 -9.52 19.90
N GLU A 21 -17.91 -9.45 19.08
CA GLU A 21 -17.87 -8.58 17.92
C GLU A 21 -18.07 -9.40 16.64
N SER A 22 -19.01 -8.99 15.80
CA SER A 22 -19.18 -9.59 14.47
C SER A 22 -18.24 -8.90 13.49
N ILE A 23 -17.64 -9.69 12.60
CA ILE A 23 -16.73 -9.17 11.57
C ILE A 23 -17.41 -8.14 10.63
N SER A 24 -18.73 -8.19 10.50
CA SER A 24 -19.50 -7.24 9.69
C SER A 24 -19.58 -5.84 10.31
N GLU A 25 -19.53 -5.77 11.64
CA GLU A 25 -19.58 -4.53 12.41
C GLU A 25 -18.18 -3.95 12.68
N ALA A 26 -17.15 -4.80 12.58
CA ALA A 26 -15.77 -4.43 12.81
C ALA A 26 -15.30 -3.34 11.83
N THR A 27 -14.77 -2.26 12.40
CA THR A 27 -14.20 -1.14 11.63
C THR A 27 -12.72 -1.34 11.33
N ASP A 28 -12.01 -2.04 12.22
CA ASP A 28 -10.57 -2.28 12.13
C ASP A 28 -10.32 -3.80 12.15
N VAL A 29 -9.90 -4.35 11.01
CA VAL A 29 -9.74 -5.79 10.81
C VAL A 29 -8.29 -6.12 10.50
N GLY A 30 -7.69 -6.96 11.35
CA GLY A 30 -6.30 -7.38 11.27
C GLY A 30 -6.15 -8.87 10.98
N PHE A 31 -5.73 -9.19 9.76
CA PHE A 31 -5.32 -10.53 9.30
C PHE A 31 -3.79 -10.64 9.17
N GLN A 32 -3.07 -9.98 10.06
CA GLN A 32 -1.61 -10.02 10.08
C GLN A 32 -1.11 -11.37 10.61
N PHE A 33 0.09 -11.78 10.19
CA PHE A 33 0.82 -12.92 10.73
C PHE A 33 0.03 -14.25 10.75
N GLN A 34 -0.69 -14.56 9.67
CA GLN A 34 -1.38 -15.84 9.60
C GLN A 34 -0.39 -17.00 9.46
N TRP A 35 -0.64 -18.09 10.19
CA TRP A 35 0.09 -19.34 10.05
C TRP A 35 -0.89 -20.51 9.85
N PRO A 36 -0.80 -21.27 8.75
CA PRO A 36 -0.07 -21.00 7.50
C PRO A 36 -0.43 -19.62 6.88
N PRO A 37 0.41 -19.02 6.03
CA PRO A 37 0.13 -17.67 5.50
C PRO A 37 -1.06 -17.66 4.53
N ILE A 38 -1.64 -16.48 4.33
CA ILE A 38 -2.62 -16.23 3.27
C ILE A 38 -1.87 -16.03 1.96
N GLU A 39 -2.16 -16.84 0.95
CA GLU A 39 -1.56 -16.72 -0.39
C GLU A 39 -2.44 -15.93 -1.37
N LYS A 40 -3.77 -15.98 -1.18
CA LYS A 40 -4.74 -15.42 -2.13
C LYS A 40 -5.87 -14.71 -1.39
N MET A 41 -6.17 -13.51 -1.84
CA MET A 41 -7.37 -12.79 -1.43
C MET A 41 -8.57 -13.27 -2.25
N ASP A 42 -9.73 -13.42 -1.60
CA ASP A 42 -10.96 -13.89 -2.25
C ASP A 42 -12.15 -12.99 -1.87
N ASN A 43 -13.31 -13.29 -2.45
CA ASN A 43 -14.54 -12.54 -2.20
C ASN A 43 -15.09 -12.75 -0.77
N SER A 44 -14.48 -13.58 0.07
CA SER A 44 -14.90 -13.74 1.47
C SER A 44 -14.66 -12.46 2.27
N LEU A 45 -13.80 -11.55 1.79
CA LEU A 45 -13.66 -10.18 2.31
C LEU A 45 -14.96 -9.36 2.19
N SER A 46 -15.94 -9.77 1.38
CA SER A 46 -17.26 -9.11 1.33
C SER A 46 -18.04 -9.14 2.65
N ALA A 47 -17.65 -10.01 3.59
CA ALA A 47 -18.21 -10.02 4.94
C ALA A 47 -17.90 -8.74 5.73
N LEU A 48 -16.84 -8.00 5.37
CA LEU A 48 -16.35 -6.82 6.07
C LEU A 48 -17.10 -5.55 5.62
N THR A 49 -18.41 -5.45 5.89
CA THR A 49 -19.26 -4.38 5.34
C THR A 49 -18.94 -2.99 5.89
N LYS A 50 -18.57 -2.89 7.18
CA LYS A 50 -18.23 -1.62 7.86
C LYS A 50 -16.72 -1.37 8.02
N CYS A 51 -15.88 -2.24 7.45
CA CYS A 51 -14.43 -2.14 7.60
C CYS A 51 -13.87 -0.86 6.97
N ARG A 52 -13.12 -0.11 7.77
CA ARG A 52 -12.40 1.12 7.40
C ARG A 52 -10.90 0.88 7.30
N LYS A 53 -10.35 0.00 8.13
CA LYS A 53 -8.94 -0.36 8.13
C LYS A 53 -8.79 -1.87 7.98
N LEU A 54 -8.16 -2.29 6.88
CA LEU A 54 -7.84 -3.69 6.62
C LEU A 54 -6.34 -3.87 6.63
N SER A 55 -5.86 -4.77 7.49
CA SER A 55 -4.45 -5.13 7.54
C SER A 55 -4.22 -6.59 7.20
N LEU A 56 -3.49 -6.83 6.12
CA LEU A 56 -3.10 -8.13 5.58
C LEU A 56 -1.57 -8.28 5.53
N SER A 57 -0.86 -7.55 6.39
CA SER A 57 0.61 -7.54 6.42
C SER A 57 1.21 -8.87 6.87
N THR A 58 2.42 -9.17 6.38
CA THR A 58 3.15 -10.40 6.71
C THR A 58 2.36 -11.65 6.30
N ASN A 59 2.01 -11.72 5.02
CA ASN A 59 1.39 -12.86 4.38
C ASN A 59 2.13 -13.17 3.06
N MET A 60 1.62 -14.09 2.25
CA MET A 60 2.21 -14.46 0.97
C MET A 60 1.33 -14.05 -0.22
N ILE A 61 0.65 -12.90 -0.10
CA ILE A 61 -0.33 -12.46 -1.10
C ILE A 61 0.41 -11.99 -2.36
N GLU A 62 0.08 -12.58 -3.51
CA GLU A 62 0.67 -12.19 -4.80
C GLU A 62 -0.17 -11.17 -5.59
N LYS A 63 -1.50 -11.20 -5.38
CA LYS A 63 -2.47 -10.42 -6.14
C LYS A 63 -3.54 -9.85 -5.22
N ILE A 64 -3.90 -8.60 -5.46
CA ILE A 64 -4.99 -7.92 -4.77
C ILE A 64 -6.30 -8.30 -5.48
N SER A 65 -7.24 -8.88 -4.75
CA SER A 65 -8.55 -9.28 -5.27
C SER A 65 -9.59 -9.32 -4.14
N GLY A 66 -10.88 -9.30 -4.49
CA GLY A 66 -11.96 -9.46 -3.51
C GLY A 66 -12.25 -8.25 -2.62
N ILE A 67 -11.62 -7.09 -2.87
CA ILE A 67 -11.83 -5.87 -2.07
C ILE A 67 -12.93 -4.94 -2.61
N SER A 68 -13.53 -5.26 -3.76
CA SER A 68 -14.57 -4.40 -4.38
C SER A 68 -15.84 -4.24 -3.55
N ALA A 69 -16.08 -5.14 -2.59
CA ALA A 69 -17.19 -5.03 -1.65
C ALA A 69 -16.93 -4.02 -0.51
N LEU A 70 -15.66 -3.63 -0.28
CA LEU A 70 -15.23 -2.81 0.86
C LEU A 70 -15.41 -1.31 0.61
N LYS A 71 -16.67 -0.87 0.45
CA LYS A 71 -17.01 0.53 0.12
C LYS A 71 -16.65 1.56 1.18
N ASN A 72 -16.27 1.14 2.38
CA ASN A 72 -15.90 2.02 3.49
C ASN A 72 -14.40 2.02 3.78
N LEU A 73 -13.59 1.29 2.99
CA LEU A 73 -12.17 1.12 3.25
C LEU A 73 -11.41 2.41 3.00
N LYS A 74 -10.72 2.88 4.05
CA LYS A 74 -9.89 4.07 4.04
C LYS A 74 -8.41 3.74 4.12
N ILE A 75 -8.04 2.72 4.89
CA ILE A 75 -6.64 2.34 5.13
C ILE A 75 -6.47 0.87 4.75
N LEU A 76 -5.54 0.61 3.83
CA LEU A 76 -5.18 -0.74 3.39
C LEU A 76 -3.70 -1.00 3.64
N SER A 77 -3.42 -1.97 4.51
CA SER A 77 -2.06 -2.42 4.80
C SER A 77 -1.78 -3.79 4.20
N LEU A 78 -0.86 -3.81 3.24
CA LEU A 78 -0.39 -4.98 2.49
C LEU A 78 1.13 -5.14 2.57
N GLY A 79 1.76 -4.56 3.60
CA GLY A 79 3.21 -4.67 3.76
C GLY A 79 3.70 -6.10 3.98
N ARG A 80 4.93 -6.43 3.54
CA ARG A 80 5.52 -7.78 3.62
C ARG A 80 4.62 -8.85 2.96
N ASN A 81 4.41 -8.69 1.65
CA ASN A 81 3.71 -9.64 0.79
C ASN A 81 4.52 -9.83 -0.52
N TYR A 82 3.97 -10.54 -1.50
CA TYR A 82 4.60 -10.79 -2.81
C TYR A 82 3.87 -10.07 -3.95
N ILE A 83 3.28 -8.91 -3.67
CA ILE A 83 2.48 -8.18 -4.66
C ILE A 83 3.41 -7.58 -5.72
N LYS A 84 3.04 -7.81 -7.00
CA LYS A 84 3.83 -7.36 -8.16
C LYS A 84 3.29 -6.11 -8.86
N SER A 85 2.00 -5.79 -8.64
CA SER A 85 1.34 -4.66 -9.29
C SER A 85 0.16 -4.13 -8.49
N PHE A 86 -0.29 -2.92 -8.80
CA PHE A 86 -1.45 -2.26 -8.18
C PHE A 86 -2.81 -2.65 -8.78
N SER A 87 -2.86 -3.65 -9.66
CA SER A 87 -4.12 -4.15 -10.22
C SER A 87 -5.04 -4.71 -9.12
N GLY A 88 -6.35 -4.48 -9.23
CA GLY A 88 -7.34 -4.98 -8.26
C GLY A 88 -7.71 -3.96 -7.17
N LEU A 89 -7.19 -2.73 -7.25
CA LEU A 89 -7.52 -1.62 -6.36
C LEU A 89 -8.69 -0.75 -6.87
N GLU A 90 -9.22 -1.04 -8.05
CA GLU A 90 -10.26 -0.25 -8.71
C GLU A 90 -11.55 -0.18 -7.87
N GLY A 91 -11.87 -1.27 -7.15
CA GLY A 91 -13.06 -1.35 -6.31
C GLY A 91 -13.04 -0.45 -5.07
N VAL A 92 -11.86 0.03 -4.64
CA VAL A 92 -11.68 0.94 -3.47
C VAL A 92 -11.11 2.30 -3.88
N ALA A 93 -11.08 2.58 -5.18
CA ALA A 93 -10.48 3.77 -5.78
C ALA A 93 -11.01 5.09 -5.23
N ASP A 94 -12.31 5.14 -4.96
CA ASP A 94 -13.01 6.34 -4.51
C ASP A 94 -13.07 6.49 -2.99
N THR A 95 -12.49 5.55 -2.23
CA THR A 95 -12.62 5.49 -0.76
C THR A 95 -11.28 5.45 -0.04
N LEU A 96 -10.26 4.85 -0.67
CA LEU A 96 -8.96 4.63 -0.07
C LEU A 96 -8.18 5.94 0.11
N GLU A 97 -7.77 6.22 1.35
CA GLU A 97 -7.00 7.42 1.73
C GLU A 97 -5.53 7.08 2.02
N GLU A 98 -5.25 5.87 2.53
CA GLU A 98 -3.90 5.42 2.83
C GLU A 98 -3.62 4.00 2.31
N LEU A 99 -2.50 3.83 1.62
CA LEU A 99 -2.05 2.54 1.11
C LEU A 99 -0.63 2.22 1.58
N TRP A 100 -0.49 1.14 2.34
CA TRP A 100 0.79 0.70 2.89
C TRP A 100 1.20 -0.61 2.22
N ILE A 101 2.14 -0.57 1.29
CA ILE A 101 2.54 -1.73 0.46
C ILE A 101 4.08 -1.90 0.44
N SER A 102 4.73 -1.52 1.54
CA SER A 102 6.18 -1.66 1.68
C SER A 102 6.60 -3.14 1.81
N TYR A 103 7.82 -3.49 1.41
CA TYR A 103 8.30 -4.88 1.38
C TYR A 103 7.42 -5.77 0.49
N ASN A 104 7.31 -5.40 -0.78
CA ASN A 104 6.65 -6.17 -1.84
C ASN A 104 7.59 -6.29 -3.05
N VAL A 105 7.11 -6.84 -4.16
CA VAL A 105 7.91 -7.09 -5.38
C VAL A 105 7.37 -6.26 -6.55
N ILE A 106 6.96 -5.02 -6.28
CA ILE A 106 6.38 -4.15 -7.30
C ILE A 106 7.49 -3.62 -8.19
N GLU A 107 7.38 -3.86 -9.50
CA GLU A 107 8.37 -3.41 -10.48
C GLU A 107 7.96 -2.12 -11.21
N LYS A 108 6.65 -1.90 -11.36
CA LYS A 108 6.08 -0.79 -12.13
C LYS A 108 5.01 -0.09 -11.33
N VAL A 109 5.12 1.23 -11.19
CA VAL A 109 4.10 2.05 -10.52
C VAL A 109 3.03 2.48 -11.53
N LYS A 110 2.31 1.51 -12.08
CA LYS A 110 1.17 1.70 -12.98
C LYS A 110 -0.12 1.30 -12.26
N GLY A 111 -1.17 2.09 -12.41
CA GLY A 111 -2.49 1.83 -11.79
C GLY A 111 -2.75 2.56 -10.47
N VAL A 112 -1.72 3.17 -9.84
CA VAL A 112 -1.92 4.01 -8.65
C VAL A 112 -2.84 5.21 -8.94
N GLY A 113 -2.79 5.74 -10.17
CA GLY A 113 -3.65 6.86 -10.63
C GLY A 113 -5.16 6.61 -10.56
N VAL A 114 -5.59 5.36 -10.38
CA VAL A 114 -7.00 5.05 -10.18
C VAL A 114 -7.48 5.53 -8.79
N LEU A 115 -6.58 5.60 -7.80
CA LEU A 115 -6.89 5.96 -6.42
C LEU A 115 -6.99 7.49 -6.26
N LYS A 116 -8.18 8.06 -6.49
CA LYS A 116 -8.40 9.51 -6.54
C LYS A 116 -8.32 10.21 -5.17
N LYS A 117 -8.61 9.48 -4.10
CA LYS A 117 -8.62 10.02 -2.72
C LYS A 117 -7.37 9.66 -1.91
N LEU A 118 -6.39 9.03 -2.54
CA LEU A 118 -5.18 8.60 -1.85
C LEU A 118 -4.37 9.83 -1.42
N LYS A 119 -4.08 9.90 -0.13
CA LYS A 119 -3.30 10.97 0.51
C LYS A 119 -1.90 10.50 0.87
N VAL A 120 -1.79 9.24 1.31
CA VAL A 120 -0.55 8.64 1.82
C VAL A 120 -0.29 7.32 1.12
N LEU A 121 0.92 7.18 0.58
CA LEU A 121 1.40 5.97 -0.05
C LEU A 121 2.77 5.58 0.51
N TYR A 122 2.85 4.41 1.14
CA TYR A 122 4.12 3.82 1.59
C TYR A 122 4.51 2.64 0.70
N ILE A 123 5.52 2.83 -0.15
CA ILE A 123 6.00 1.81 -1.11
C ILE A 123 7.48 1.45 -0.92
N GLY A 124 8.05 1.71 0.26
CA GLY A 124 9.45 1.40 0.55
C GLY A 124 9.79 -0.09 0.38
N ASN A 125 11.04 -0.42 0.07
CA ASN A 125 11.49 -1.80 -0.13
C ASN A 125 10.65 -2.56 -1.19
N ASN A 126 10.57 -2.00 -2.40
CA ASN A 126 10.03 -2.65 -3.59
C ASN A 126 11.11 -2.73 -4.69
N MET A 127 10.82 -3.34 -5.82
CA MET A 127 11.75 -3.50 -6.96
C MET A 127 11.42 -2.54 -8.12
N ILE A 128 11.03 -1.30 -7.80
CA ILE A 128 10.52 -0.34 -8.78
C ILE A 128 11.63 0.04 -9.75
N LYS A 129 11.45 -0.28 -11.03
CA LYS A 129 12.35 0.10 -12.13
C LYS A 129 11.73 1.18 -13.01
N GLU A 130 10.40 1.19 -13.10
CA GLU A 130 9.64 2.14 -13.92
C GLU A 130 8.67 2.94 -13.05
N TRP A 131 8.94 4.24 -12.97
CA TRP A 131 7.99 5.21 -12.45
C TRP A 131 7.08 5.62 -13.61
N GLY A 132 5.81 5.21 -13.58
CA GLY A 132 4.84 5.73 -14.54
C GLY A 132 4.74 7.26 -14.40
N ILE A 133 4.25 7.95 -15.43
CA ILE A 133 3.88 9.36 -15.31
C ILE A 133 2.67 9.42 -14.36
N ILE A 134 2.95 9.78 -13.11
CA ILE A 134 1.99 9.84 -12.01
C ILE A 134 1.74 11.33 -11.80
N TYR A 135 0.77 11.91 -12.50
CA TYR A 135 0.30 13.27 -12.23
C TYR A 135 -0.46 13.24 -10.90
N PHE A 136 0.21 13.49 -9.78
CA PHE A 136 -0.43 13.47 -8.47
C PHE A 136 -0.14 14.72 -7.65
N ASN A 137 -1.21 15.27 -7.07
CA ASN A 137 -1.18 16.21 -5.95
C ASN A 137 -1.04 15.46 -4.60
N MET A 138 -0.23 14.38 -4.54
CA MET A 138 -0.19 13.45 -3.41
C MET A 138 1.18 13.43 -2.72
N HIS A 139 1.14 13.36 -1.39
CA HIS A 139 2.31 13.27 -0.55
C HIS A 139 2.82 11.82 -0.48
N MET A 140 3.81 11.48 -1.31
CA MET A 140 4.46 10.17 -1.31
C MET A 140 5.56 10.12 -0.24
N LEU A 141 5.48 9.17 0.70
CA LEU A 141 6.46 8.99 1.76
C LEU A 141 7.37 7.79 1.44
N PHE A 142 8.60 8.07 1.00
CA PHE A 142 9.65 7.07 0.87
C PHE A 142 10.41 6.96 2.20
N ARG A 143 10.20 5.88 2.97
CA ARG A 143 11.09 5.55 4.10
C ARG A 143 11.85 4.27 3.83
N ASN A 144 13.18 4.40 3.91
CA ASN A 144 14.28 3.42 3.83
C ASN A 144 14.82 3.04 2.44
N THR A 145 15.82 3.83 2.01
CA THR A 145 17.27 3.49 1.87
C THR A 145 17.65 2.04 1.58
N LEU A 146 18.06 1.75 0.32
CA LEU A 146 19.19 0.88 -0.10
C LEU A 146 19.16 0.44 -1.59
N TYR A 147 18.21 0.91 -2.42
CA TYR A 147 18.13 0.51 -3.84
C TYR A 147 18.33 1.64 -4.86
N LEU A 148 18.88 2.78 -4.44
CA LEU A 148 19.25 3.86 -5.37
C LEU A 148 20.72 3.81 -5.82
N ASP A 149 21.61 3.08 -5.12
CA ASP A 149 23.05 3.11 -5.44
C ASP A 149 23.42 2.48 -6.80
N LYS A 150 22.57 1.63 -7.38
CA LYS A 150 22.90 0.97 -8.66
C LYS A 150 22.30 1.61 -9.91
N TYR A 151 21.40 2.60 -9.74
CA TYR A 151 20.80 3.35 -10.85
C TYR A 151 21.12 4.85 -10.81
N CYS A 152 21.91 5.30 -9.82
CA CYS A 152 22.36 6.68 -9.70
C CYS A 152 23.60 6.98 -10.57
N SER A 153 23.55 6.64 -11.86
CA SER A 153 24.52 7.14 -12.84
C SER A 153 24.04 8.42 -13.55
N ASN A 154 22.78 8.83 -13.39
CA ASN A 154 22.29 10.11 -13.88
C ASN A 154 21.58 10.91 -12.77
N LEU A 155 22.39 11.65 -12.01
CA LEU A 155 21.92 12.66 -11.06
C LEU A 155 21.04 13.74 -11.73
N GLU A 156 21.17 13.92 -13.05
CA GLU A 156 20.35 14.85 -13.84
C GLU A 156 18.87 14.44 -13.95
N SER A 157 18.56 13.15 -14.02
CA SER A 157 17.16 12.68 -14.14
C SER A 157 16.35 12.89 -12.85
N LEU A 158 17.01 12.89 -11.70
CA LEU A 158 16.37 13.12 -10.39
C LEU A 158 16.07 14.61 -10.18
N LEU A 159 16.98 15.49 -10.64
CA LEU A 159 16.76 16.93 -10.68
C LEU A 159 15.68 17.32 -11.70
N LEU A 160 15.61 16.66 -12.87
CA LEU A 160 14.56 16.93 -13.87
C LEU A 160 13.17 16.48 -13.40
N ALA A 161 13.09 15.36 -12.67
CA ALA A 161 11.84 14.91 -12.04
C ALA A 161 11.37 15.88 -10.95
N ALA A 162 12.29 16.47 -10.18
CA ALA A 162 11.95 17.52 -9.21
C ALA A 162 11.60 18.86 -9.88
N PHE A 163 12.26 19.21 -11.01
CA PHE A 163 12.02 20.47 -11.72
C PHE A 163 10.71 20.49 -12.50
N HIS A 164 10.30 19.39 -13.15
CA HIS A 164 9.02 19.35 -13.86
C HIS A 164 7.79 19.27 -12.94
N ILE A 165 7.99 19.06 -11.63
CA ILE A 165 6.94 19.18 -10.61
C ILE A 165 6.70 20.65 -10.22
N CYS A 166 7.61 21.58 -10.56
CA CYS A 166 7.41 23.01 -10.36
C CYS A 166 6.73 23.63 -11.59
N ASN A 167 5.39 23.69 -11.55
CA ASN A 167 4.61 24.57 -12.40
C ASN A 167 5.05 26.04 -12.14
N PRO A 168 5.47 26.83 -13.15
CA PRO A 168 6.04 28.17 -12.94
C PRO A 168 5.05 29.23 -12.42
N HIS A 169 3.80 28.85 -12.11
CA HIS A 169 2.76 29.76 -11.65
C HIS A 169 2.16 29.46 -10.26
N CYS A 170 2.67 28.48 -9.49
CA CYS A 170 2.13 28.20 -8.15
C CYS A 170 3.01 28.82 -7.04
N THR A 171 2.62 30.00 -6.56
CA THR A 171 3.24 30.73 -5.44
C THR A 171 2.91 30.20 -4.03
N SER A 172 2.46 28.96 -3.91
CA SER A 172 2.16 28.35 -2.60
C SER A 172 2.99 27.08 -2.42
N ILE A 173 4.22 27.31 -1.97
CA ILE A 173 5.19 26.30 -1.59
C ILE A 173 4.72 25.62 -0.30
N VAL A 174 4.37 24.34 -0.37
CA VAL A 174 4.40 23.46 0.80
C VAL A 174 5.51 22.45 0.57
N PHE A 175 6.70 22.81 1.05
CA PHE A 175 7.77 21.85 1.30
C PHE A 175 7.20 20.75 2.19
N VAL A 176 7.27 19.49 1.76
CA VAL A 176 7.36 18.41 2.73
C VAL A 176 8.72 17.78 2.64
N ILE A 177 9.62 18.46 3.36
CA ILE A 177 10.85 17.91 3.89
C ILE A 177 10.42 16.78 4.84
N ILE A 178 10.63 15.52 4.44
CA ILE A 178 10.82 14.48 5.46
C ILE A 178 12.25 14.63 5.93
N VAL A 179 12.36 15.17 7.15
CA VAL A 179 13.58 15.38 7.93
C VAL A 179 14.47 14.13 7.85
N LEU A 180 15.56 14.23 7.10
CA LEU A 180 16.78 13.48 7.39
C LEU A 180 17.29 14.00 8.74
N PRO A 181 17.65 13.14 9.72
CA PRO A 181 18.72 13.54 10.60
C PRO A 181 19.95 13.65 9.71
N ILE A 182 20.32 14.89 9.42
CA ILE A 182 21.63 15.25 8.91
C ILE A 182 22.62 14.68 9.92
N VAL A 183 23.21 13.53 9.62
CA VAL A 183 24.50 13.16 10.17
C VAL A 183 25.51 13.56 9.11
N ILE A 184 25.83 14.86 9.09
CA ILE A 184 27.18 15.28 8.73
C ILE A 184 28.05 14.76 9.86
N CYS A 185 28.96 13.85 9.56
CA CYS A 185 30.25 13.78 10.23
C CYS A 185 31.22 12.93 9.38
N THR A 186 32.10 13.68 8.72
CA THR A 186 33.48 13.39 8.27
C THR A 186 33.74 12.15 7.41
#